data_AF-U5LG42-F1
#
_entry.id   AF-U5LG42-F1
#
_cell.length_a   1.000
_cell.length_b   1.000
_cell.length_c   1.000
_cell.angle_alpha   90.00
_cell.angle_beta   90.00
_cell.angle_gamma   90.00
#
_symmetry.space_group_name_H-M   'P 1'
#
loop_
_entity.id
_entity.type
_entity.pdbx_description
1 polymer ?
#
loop_
_entity_poly.entity_id
_entity_poly.type
_entity_poly.pdbx_seq_one_letter_code
_entity_poly.pdbx_strand_id
1 'polypeptide(L)'
;MIKNWLFFLFQMILFTILLTINYFVDQYVSSPYDSGDLFGIGEMLLLFIPLALLAEKVYKQFTDFRFSHKVLLSIPALAVAVLISGVALGQIQIG
;
A
#
# COMPACT_ATOMS: atom_id res chain seq x y z
N MET A 1 3.56 21.62 -9.24
CA MET A 1 2.26 21.55 -8.51
C MET A 1 1.44 20.32 -8.93
N ILE A 2 1.07 20.17 -10.21
CA ILE A 2 0.31 18.99 -10.71
C ILE A 2 1.02 17.65 -10.45
N LYS A 3 2.33 17.57 -10.67
CA LYS A 3 3.11 16.34 -10.40
C LYS A 3 3.09 15.92 -8.92
N ASN A 4 3.05 16.87 -7.98
CA ASN A 4 3.01 16.59 -6.54
C ASN A 4 1.68 15.94 -6.14
N TRP A 5 0.57 16.47 -6.68
CA TRP A 5 -0.77 15.91 -6.50
C TRP A 5 -0.89 14.52 -7.12
N LEU A 6 -0.34 14.32 -8.33
CA LEU A 6 -0.31 13.00 -8.95
C LEU A 6 0.50 12.00 -8.11
N PHE A 7 1.66 12.40 -7.60
CA PHE A 7 2.46 11.56 -6.71
C PHE A 7 1.69 11.21 -5.43
N PHE A 8 1.04 12.21 -4.81
CA PHE A 8 0.22 11.99 -3.63
C PHE A 8 -0.92 11.00 -3.87
N LEU A 9 -1.69 11.17 -4.95
CA LEU A 9 -2.77 10.25 -5.33
C LEU A 9 -2.24 8.83 -5.59
N PHE A 10 -1.13 8.72 -6.33
CA PHE A 10 -0.48 7.44 -6.57
C PHE A 10 -0.07 6.77 -5.27
N GLN A 11 0.57 7.52 -4.37
CA GLN A 11 1.03 7.02 -3.08
C GLN A 11 -0.13 6.56 -2.20
N MET A 12 -1.24 7.31 -2.18
CA MET A 12 -2.46 6.92 -1.49
C MET A 12 -3.02 5.60 -2.04
N ILE A 13 -3.18 5.50 -3.36
CA ILE A 13 -3.71 4.29 -4.00
C ILE A 13 -2.82 3.08 -3.69
N LEU A 14 -1.50 3.25 -3.82
CA LEU A 14 -0.53 2.19 -3.53
C LEU A 14 -0.66 1.74 -2.07
N PHE A 15 -0.66 2.66 -1.11
CA PHE A 15 -0.81 2.30 0.31
C PHE A 15 -2.17 1.66 0.62
N THR A 16 -3.26 2.14 0.03
CA THR A 16 -4.57 1.51 0.20
C THR A 16 -4.57 0.08 -0.31
N ILE A 17 -3.99 -0.19 -1.49
CA ILE A 17 -3.88 -1.55 -2.03
C ILE A 17 -3.04 -2.43 -1.09
N LEU A 18 -1.88 -1.93 -0.65
CA LEU A 18 -1.00 -2.68 0.24
C LEU A 18 -1.69 -3.01 1.58
N LEU A 19 -2.38 -2.06 2.19
CA LEU A 19 -3.14 -2.25 3.44
C LEU A 19 -4.29 -3.24 3.26
N THR A 20 -5.04 -3.15 2.17
CA THR A 20 -6.14 -4.07 1.88
C THR A 20 -5.63 -5.50 1.67
N ILE A 21 -4.58 -5.69 0.85
CA ILE A 21 -3.97 -7.01 0.65
C ILE A 21 -3.47 -7.56 1.99
N ASN A 22 -2.78 -6.73 2.78
CA ASN A 22 -2.26 -7.15 4.08
C ASN A 22 -3.39 -7.58 5.03
N TYR A 23 -4.49 -6.84 5.11
CA TYR A 23 -5.64 -7.19 5.94
C TYR A 23 -6.25 -8.55 5.56
N PHE A 24 -6.42 -8.81 4.26
CA PHE A 24 -6.95 -10.12 3.83
C PHE A 24 -5.95 -11.25 4.10
N VAL A 25 -4.66 -11.02 3.89
CA VAL A 25 -3.64 -12.05 4.14
C VAL A 25 -3.48 -12.37 5.61
N ASP A 26 -3.62 -11.38 6.50
CA ASP A 26 -3.57 -11.60 7.95
C ASP A 26 -4.64 -12.63 8.41
N GLN A 27 -5.76 -12.75 7.69
CA GLN A 27 -6.77 -13.77 7.96
C GLN A 27 -6.35 -15.19 7.56
N TYR A 28 -5.42 -15.32 6.61
CA TYR A 28 -4.91 -16.60 6.12
C TYR A 28 -3.61 -17.02 6.80
N VAL A 29 -2.94 -16.11 7.51
CA VAL A 29 -1.73 -16.42 8.27
C VAL A 29 -2.12 -16.83 9.68
N SER A 30 -2.14 -18.13 9.92
CA SER A 30 -2.50 -18.67 11.23
C SER A 30 -1.30 -18.66 12.21
N SER A 31 -1.59 -18.56 13.51
CA SER A 31 -0.59 -18.70 14.57
C SER A 31 -0.96 -19.88 15.48
N PRO A 32 -0.11 -20.91 15.63
CA PRO A 32 1.25 -21.05 15.09
C PRO A 32 1.28 -21.31 13.57
N TYR A 33 2.34 -20.86 12.91
CA TYR A 33 2.52 -21.01 11.47
C TYR A 33 2.50 -22.49 11.05
N ASP A 34 1.64 -22.83 10.08
CA ASP A 34 1.57 -24.13 9.42
C ASP A 34 2.11 -24.06 7.99
N SER A 35 2.40 -25.21 7.41
CA SER A 35 2.82 -25.40 6.02
C SER A 35 1.86 -24.78 5.00
N GLY A 36 0.56 -24.68 5.31
CA GLY A 36 -0.42 -23.93 4.50
C GLY A 36 -0.16 -22.43 4.43
N ASP A 37 0.37 -21.83 5.50
CA ASP A 37 0.67 -20.39 5.56
C ASP A 37 1.83 -20.02 4.62
N LEU A 38 2.78 -20.95 4.39
CA LEU A 38 3.88 -20.74 3.43
C LEU A 38 3.36 -20.58 1.99
N PHE A 39 2.31 -21.32 1.62
CA PHE A 39 1.68 -21.18 0.31
C PHE A 39 0.93 -19.84 0.21
N GLY A 40 0.19 -19.45 1.25
CA GLY A 40 -0.52 -18.16 1.29
C GLY A 40 0.44 -16.96 1.19
N ILE A 41 1.57 -16.99 1.92
CA ILE A 41 2.61 -15.95 1.84
C ILE A 41 3.29 -15.95 0.46
N GLY A 42 3.51 -17.14 -0.13
CA GLY A 42 4.06 -17.27 -1.48
C GLY A 42 3.18 -16.64 -2.55
N GLU A 43 1.87 -16.88 -2.51
CA GLU A 43 0.89 -16.25 -3.41
C GLU A 43 0.84 -14.74 -3.21
N MET A 44 0.95 -14.26 -1.97
CA MET A 44 1.02 -12.83 -1.66
C MET A 44 2.25 -12.16 -2.28
N LEU A 45 3.42 -12.80 -2.18
CA LEU A 45 4.65 -12.29 -2.80
C LEU A 45 4.50 -12.14 -4.32
N LEU A 46 3.81 -13.07 -4.97
CA LEU A 46 3.51 -12.97 -6.41
C LEU A 46 2.66 -11.74 -6.75
N LEU A 47 1.73 -11.33 -5.87
CA LEU A 47 0.94 -10.11 -6.05
C LEU A 47 1.76 -8.83 -5.79
N PHE A 48 2.78 -8.89 -4.93
CA PHE A 48 3.64 -7.74 -4.67
C PHE A 48 4.63 -7.45 -5.79
N ILE A 49 5.08 -8.46 -6.55
CA ILE A 49 6.00 -8.28 -7.68
C ILE A 49 5.48 -7.26 -8.72
N PRO A 50 4.28 -7.41 -9.30
CA PRO A 50 3.78 -6.44 -10.27
C PRO A 50 3.54 -5.07 -9.64
N LEU A 51 3.16 -5.02 -8.35
CA LEU A 51 3.04 -3.75 -7.62
C LEU A 51 4.39 -3.03 -7.51
N ALA A 52 5.46 -3.76 -7.18
CA ALA A 52 6.80 -3.21 -7.06
C ALA A 52 7.32 -2.70 -8.40
N LEU A 53 7.12 -3.45 -9.49
CA LEU A 53 7.49 -3.03 -10.84
C LEU A 53 6.71 -1.78 -11.28
N LEU A 54 5.41 -1.72 -10.99
CA LEU A 54 4.57 -0.58 -11.30
C LEU A 54 5.00 0.65 -10.48
N ALA A 55 5.26 0.47 -9.18
CA ALA A 55 5.80 1.51 -8.31
C ALA A 55 7.15 2.03 -8.84
N GLU A 56 8.09 1.15 -9.18
CA GLU A 56 9.38 1.56 -9.73
C GLU A 56 9.22 2.41 -11.01
N LYS A 57 8.38 1.95 -11.94
CA LYS A 57 8.11 2.65 -13.20
C LYS A 57 7.52 4.04 -12.97
N VAL A 58 6.59 4.16 -12.02
CA VAL A 58 5.93 5.42 -11.69
C VAL A 58 6.90 6.34 -10.92
N TYR A 59 7.67 5.82 -9.97
CA TYR A 59 8.66 6.59 -9.21
C TYR A 59 9.77 7.19 -10.10
N LYS A 60 10.14 6.50 -11.19
CA LYS A 60 11.06 7.03 -12.21
C LYS A 60 10.51 8.27 -12.93
N GLN A 61 9.19 8.43 -13.04
CA GLN A 61 8.57 9.64 -13.61
C GLN A 61 8.63 10.84 -12.64
N PHE A 62 8.95 10.59 -11.37
CA PHE A 62 9.04 11.58 -10.31
C PHE A 62 10.49 11.80 -9.83
N THR A 63 11.50 11.52 -10.66
CA THR A 63 12.94 11.74 -10.33
C THR A 63 13.28 13.20 -10.04
N ASP A 64 12.50 14.14 -10.58
CA ASP A 64 12.69 15.58 -10.36
C ASP A 64 12.53 16.00 -8.89
N PHE A 65 11.86 15.18 -8.07
CA PHE A 65 11.61 15.47 -6.67
C PHE A 65 12.74 14.98 -5.76
N ARG A 66 13.19 15.88 -4.89
CA ARG A 66 14.10 15.52 -3.79
C ARG A 66 13.45 14.46 -2.91
N PHE A 67 14.23 13.46 -2.49
CA PHE A 67 13.75 12.34 -1.67
C PHE A 67 12.94 12.82 -0.43
N SER A 68 13.42 13.86 0.26
CA SER A 68 12.73 14.44 1.40
C SER A 68 11.32 14.92 1.09
N HIS A 69 11.08 15.50 -0.09
CA HIS A 69 9.74 15.93 -0.50
C HIS A 69 8.81 14.74 -0.79
N LYS A 70 9.35 13.64 -1.33
CA LYS A 70 8.59 12.40 -1.55
C LYS A 70 8.13 11.84 -0.20
N VAL A 71 9.04 11.72 0.76
CA VAL A 71 8.71 11.24 2.11
C VAL A 71 7.65 12.12 2.77
N LEU A 72 7.82 13.44 2.68
CA LEU A 72 6.89 14.39 3.29
C LEU A 72 5.48 14.32 2.69
N LEU A 73 5.34 14.06 1.38
CA LEU A 73 4.05 13.79 0.74
C LEU A 73 3.50 12.39 1.04
N SER A 74 4.37 11.43 1.37
CA SER A 74 3.97 10.06 1.66
C SER A 74 3.28 9.91 3.01
N ILE A 75 3.72 10.67 4.00
CA ILE A 75 3.16 10.65 5.36
C ILE A 75 1.65 10.97 5.35
N PRO A 76 1.18 12.10 4.80
CA PRO A 76 -0.25 12.38 4.73
C PRO A 76 -0.97 11.41 3.80
N ALA A 77 -0.32 10.92 2.74
CA ALA A 77 -0.93 9.93 1.86
C ALA A 77 -1.21 8.61 2.60
N LEU A 78 -0.29 8.17 3.46
CA LEU A 78 -0.46 7.00 4.30
C LEU A 78 -1.60 7.21 5.30
N ALA A 79 -1.66 8.36 5.96
CA ALA A 79 -2.74 8.67 6.91
C ALA A 79 -4.12 8.59 6.22
N VAL A 80 -4.26 9.16 5.02
CA VAL A 80 -5.50 9.08 4.25
C VAL A 80 -5.79 7.64 3.80
N ALA A 81 -4.78 6.89 3.36
CA ALA A 81 -4.95 5.49 2.97
C ALA A 81 -5.43 4.61 4.15
N VAL A 82 -4.92 4.83 5.37
CA VAL A 82 -5.38 4.15 6.58
C VAL A 82 -6.85 4.47 6.87
N LEU A 83 -7.25 5.74 6.75
CA LEU A 83 -8.65 6.12 6.94
C LEU A 83 -9.55 5.48 5.87
N ILE A 84 -9.18 5.54 4.60
CA ILE A 84 -9.96 4.96 3.49
C ILE A 84 -10.08 3.44 3.66
N SER A 85 -8.97 2.74 3.87
CA SER A 85 -8.96 1.29 4.04
C SER A 85 -9.72 0.86 5.30
N GLY A 86 -9.51 1.55 6.42
CA GLY A 86 -10.22 1.27 7.67
C GLY A 86 -11.74 1.47 7.56
N VAL A 87 -12.20 2.51 6.86
CA VAL A 87 -13.64 2.70 6.59
C VAL A 87 -14.16 1.65 5.62
N ALA A 88 -13.45 1.39 4.52
CA ALA A 88 -13.86 0.44 3.49
C ALA A 88 -13.95 -1.01 4.02
N LEU A 89 -13.07 -1.37 4.97
CA LEU A 89 -13.04 -2.68 5.62
C LEU A 89 -13.91 -2.73 6.89
N GLY A 90 -14.64 -1.66 7.21
CA GLY A 90 -15.51 -1.58 8.39
C GLY A 90 -14.77 -1.57 9.74
N GLN A 91 -13.46 -1.35 9.74
CA GLN A 91 -12.60 -1.26 10.93
C GLN A 91 -12.69 0.11 11.62
N ILE A 92 -13.19 1.14 10.94
CA ILE A 92 -13.42 2.48 11.46
C ILE A 92 -14.91 2.81 11.34
N GLN A 93 -15.58 3.04 12.47
CA GLN A 93 -16.95 3.55 12.51
C GLN A 93 -16.90 5.08 12.56
N ILE A 94 -17.39 5.71 11.49
CA ILE A 94 -17.66 7.15 11.47
C ILE A 94 -19.10 7.29 11.95
N GLY A 95 -19.27 7.76 13.19
CA GLY A 95 -20.58 7.97 13.81
C GLY A 95 -21.43 9.03 13.12
#